data_AF-A0A4R6UQ90-F1
#
_entry.id   AF-A0A4R6UQ90-F1
#
_cell.length_a   1.000
_cell.length_b   1.000
_cell.length_c   1.000
_cell.angle_alpha   90.00
_cell.angle_beta   90.00
_cell.angle_gamma   90.00
#
_symmetry.space_group_name_H-M   'P 1'
#
loop_
_entity.id
_entity.type
_entity.pdbx_description
1 polymer ?
#
loop_
_entity_poly.entity_id
_entity_poly.type
_entity_poly.pdbx_seq_one_letter_code
_entity_poly.pdbx_strand_id
1 'polypeptide(L)'
;MDWQRFLFDPKQQWITRLEKLARRRFPDRQLADQAFEQALGKLQENEWAKLQSFQQRSSPGTFLVVVFRHLLEDFAVARFGKCRAPVWVQSLGRIWQLVYKKLCCERQARQTVAEQLASESHNAQQIEQIARTIQAKIPDCGAQVKFESLSAASSEAAELDIEDEQTLSPEQNLQEQQQQHMLSALQHVFTASGSWQLGNGQLSVELTTTLRQALDADTALLMKMVFQDDLSIAKAATILNLPEHSARRKIKACLEQWRKDLTKAGFAE
;
A
#
# COMPACT_ATOMS: atom_id res chain seq x y z
N MET A 1 -9.95 27.82 27.28
CA MET A 1 -10.87 27.10 26.38
C MET A 1 -10.81 25.63 26.75
N ASP A 2 -11.94 24.95 26.89
CA ASP A 2 -11.98 23.52 27.19
C ASP A 2 -11.83 22.71 25.88
N TRP A 3 -10.60 22.29 25.60
CA TRP A 3 -10.25 21.56 24.38
C TRP A 3 -10.78 20.13 24.37
N GLN A 4 -10.86 19.49 25.54
CA GLN A 4 -11.42 18.15 25.67
C GLN A 4 -12.89 18.16 25.26
N ARG A 5 -13.69 19.07 25.82
CA ARG A 5 -15.10 19.19 25.47
C ARG A 5 -15.31 19.59 24.00
N PHE A 6 -14.44 20.45 23.46
CA PHE A 6 -14.51 20.86 22.06
C PHE A 6 -14.20 19.70 21.09
N LEU A 7 -13.18 18.90 21.37
CA LEU A 7 -12.70 17.85 20.49
C LEU A 7 -13.61 16.61 20.50
N PHE A 8 -14.23 16.31 21.64
CA PHE A 8 -15.19 15.23 21.80
C PHE A 8 -16.66 15.67 21.63
N ASP A 9 -16.91 16.88 21.12
CA ASP A 9 -18.27 17.34 20.81
C ASP A 9 -18.87 16.49 19.67
N PRO A 10 -19.94 15.70 19.92
CA PRO A 10 -20.54 14.85 18.91
C PRO A 10 -21.10 15.63 17.71
N LYS A 11 -21.42 16.91 17.88
CA LYS A 11 -21.93 17.75 16.78
C LYS A 11 -20.85 18.11 15.77
N GLN A 12 -19.60 18.24 16.19
CA GLN A 12 -18.52 18.70 15.33
C GLN A 12 -17.71 17.57 14.69
N GLN A 13 -17.80 16.35 15.25
CA GLN A 13 -17.17 15.13 14.71
C GLN A 13 -15.67 15.32 14.43
N TRP A 14 -14.95 15.98 15.35
CA TRP A 14 -13.54 16.31 15.16
C TRP A 14 -12.67 15.07 15.00
N ILE A 15 -12.92 14.01 15.78
CA ILE A 15 -12.20 12.73 15.66
C ILE A 15 -12.20 12.21 14.22
N THR A 16 -13.38 12.08 13.61
CA THR A 16 -13.52 11.63 12.22
C THR A 16 -12.83 12.57 11.21
N ARG A 17 -12.81 13.87 11.49
CA ARG A 17 -12.09 14.84 10.64
C ARG A 17 -10.58 14.66 10.76
N LEU A 18 -10.07 14.43 11.96
CA LEU A 18 -8.64 14.19 12.21
C LEU A 18 -8.18 12.86 11.62
N GLU A 19 -8.97 11.79 11.72
CA GLU A 19 -8.73 10.51 11.02
C GLU A 19 -8.63 10.71 9.50
N LYS A 20 -9.56 11.48 8.92
CA LYS A 20 -9.51 11.82 7.48
C LYS A 20 -8.25 12.60 7.12
N LEU A 21 -7.73 13.45 7.99
CA LEU A 21 -6.45 14.14 7.76
C LEU A 21 -5.28 13.17 7.78
N ALA A 22 -5.25 12.21 8.71
CA ALA A 22 -4.22 11.18 8.75
C ALA A 22 -4.26 10.30 7.49
N ARG A 23 -5.44 9.84 7.06
CA ARG A 23 -5.62 9.04 5.84
C ARG A 23 -5.28 9.79 4.55
N ARG A 24 -5.45 11.12 4.52
CA ARG A 24 -4.97 11.94 3.40
C ARG A 24 -3.45 12.07 3.39
N ARG A 25 -2.82 12.05 4.57
CA ARG A 25 -1.37 12.20 4.71
C ARG A 25 -0.64 10.89 4.43
N PHE A 26 -1.19 9.77 4.88
CA PHE A 26 -0.64 8.41 4.81
C PHE A 26 -1.64 7.50 4.07
N PRO A 27 -1.30 7.02 2.86
CA PRO A 27 -2.21 6.17 2.07
C PRO A 27 -2.37 4.78 2.65
N ASP A 28 -1.32 4.23 3.26
CA ASP A 28 -1.41 2.97 3.98
C ASP A 28 -2.27 3.16 5.21
N ARG A 29 -3.32 2.34 5.31
CA ARG A 29 -4.31 2.40 6.39
C ARG A 29 -3.67 2.13 7.75
N GLN A 30 -2.78 1.14 7.84
CA GLN A 30 -2.14 0.80 9.11
C GLN A 30 -1.24 1.93 9.59
N LEU A 31 -0.46 2.49 8.68
CA LEU A 31 0.38 3.65 8.95
C LEU A 31 -0.43 4.88 9.35
N ALA A 32 -1.57 5.13 8.68
CA ALA A 32 -2.45 6.24 8.98
C ALA A 32 -3.09 6.12 10.37
N ASP A 33 -3.55 4.92 10.74
CA ASP A 33 -4.17 4.65 12.03
C ASP A 33 -3.12 4.81 13.16
N GLN A 34 -1.90 4.30 12.97
CA GLN A 34 -0.78 4.51 13.92
C GLN A 34 -0.40 6.00 14.06
N ALA A 35 -0.30 6.72 12.93
CA ALA A 35 0.01 8.14 12.94
C ALA A 35 -1.08 8.95 13.67
N PHE A 36 -2.34 8.58 13.47
CA PHE A 36 -3.48 9.19 14.13
C PHE A 36 -3.43 8.96 15.64
N GLU A 37 -3.25 7.72 16.10
CA GLU A 37 -3.17 7.38 17.52
C GLU A 37 -2.04 8.13 18.21
N GLN A 38 -0.84 8.14 17.62
CA GLN A 38 0.31 8.84 18.20
C GLN A 38 0.14 10.35 18.19
N ALA A 39 -0.42 10.93 17.12
CA ALA A 39 -0.70 12.36 17.07
C ALA A 39 -1.79 12.77 18.07
N LEU A 40 -2.82 11.94 18.27
CA LEU A 40 -3.86 12.18 19.26
C LEU A 40 -3.31 12.08 20.68
N GLY A 41 -2.47 11.07 20.97
CA GLY A 41 -1.77 10.95 22.25
C GLY A 41 -0.92 12.19 22.55
N LYS A 42 -0.11 12.63 21.58
CA LYS A 42 0.68 13.87 21.69
C LYS A 42 -0.14 15.16 21.82
N LEU A 43 -1.40 15.13 21.43
CA LEU A 43 -2.32 16.25 21.62
C LEU A 43 -2.82 16.29 23.08
N GLN A 44 -3.04 15.11 23.67
CA GLN A 44 -3.55 14.91 25.03
C GLN A 44 -2.48 15.10 26.12
N GLU A 45 -1.20 14.92 25.77
CA GLU A 45 -0.06 15.16 26.67
C GLU A 45 -0.15 16.51 27.38
N ASN A 46 0.24 16.52 28.67
CA ASN A 46 0.30 17.71 29.52
C ASN A 46 -0.99 18.55 29.48
N GLU A 47 -2.15 17.90 29.65
CA GLU A 47 -3.47 18.56 29.68
C GLU A 47 -3.72 19.46 28.46
N TRP A 48 -3.36 18.97 27.27
CA TRP A 48 -3.53 19.70 26.01
C TRP A 48 -2.64 20.95 25.87
N ALA A 49 -1.47 20.97 26.52
CA ALA A 49 -0.55 22.13 26.54
C ALA A 49 -0.31 22.77 25.15
N LYS A 50 -0.16 21.94 24.10
CA LYS A 50 0.03 22.43 22.72
C LYS A 50 -1.15 23.26 22.23
N LEU A 51 -2.37 22.88 22.60
CA LEU A 51 -3.60 23.59 22.24
C LEU A 51 -3.86 24.81 23.14
N GLN A 52 -3.35 24.83 24.36
CA GLN A 52 -3.49 25.97 25.28
C GLN A 52 -2.77 27.24 24.78
N SER A 53 -1.79 27.09 23.88
CA SER A 53 -1.09 28.21 23.23
C SER A 53 -1.95 29.02 22.23
N PHE A 54 -3.23 28.69 22.07
CA PHE A 54 -4.15 29.33 21.15
C PHE A 54 -4.45 30.80 21.51
N GLN A 55 -4.05 31.73 20.63
CA GLN A 55 -4.19 33.17 20.82
C GLN A 55 -5.45 33.79 20.16
N GLN A 56 -6.47 32.98 19.82
CA GLN A 56 -7.73 33.44 19.21
C GLN A 56 -7.62 34.22 17.88
N ARG A 57 -6.46 34.18 17.22
CA ARG A 57 -6.25 34.82 15.90
C ARG A 57 -6.88 34.06 14.73
N SER A 58 -7.43 32.88 14.99
CA SER A 58 -8.08 31.99 14.03
C SER A 58 -9.21 31.23 14.71
N SER A 59 -10.03 30.49 13.94
CA SER A 59 -11.02 29.61 14.57
C SER A 59 -10.31 28.47 15.34
N PRO A 60 -10.84 28.02 16.48
CA PRO A 60 -10.25 26.91 17.24
C PRO A 60 -10.07 25.64 16.41
N GLY A 61 -11.01 25.38 15.50
CA GLY A 61 -10.92 24.26 14.56
C GLY A 61 -9.78 24.40 13.55
N THR A 62 -9.56 25.59 13.00
CA THR A 62 -8.43 25.85 12.10
C THR A 62 -7.10 25.65 12.83
N PHE A 63 -6.99 26.17 14.05
CA PHE A 63 -5.80 25.98 14.87
C PHE A 63 -5.55 24.50 15.19
N LEU A 64 -6.58 23.77 15.58
CA LEU A 64 -6.51 22.32 15.83
C LEU A 64 -6.00 21.56 14.60
N VAL A 65 -6.52 21.84 13.41
CA VAL A 65 -6.07 21.21 12.16
C VAL A 65 -4.59 21.49 11.88
N VAL A 66 -4.15 22.72 12.13
CA VAL A 66 -2.74 23.10 11.94
C VAL A 66 -1.83 22.36 12.92
N VAL A 67 -2.17 22.36 14.21
CA VAL A 67 -1.41 21.64 15.25
C VAL A 67 -1.36 20.15 14.92
N PHE A 68 -2.49 19.54 14.57
CA PHE A 68 -2.56 18.12 14.25
C PHE A 68 -1.73 17.76 13.01
N ARG A 69 -1.76 18.59 11.96
CA ARG A 69 -0.91 18.40 10.77
C ARG A 69 0.58 18.43 11.12
N HIS A 70 1.01 19.33 11.99
CA HIS A 70 2.40 19.35 12.45
C HIS A 70 2.77 18.07 13.20
N LEU A 71 1.88 17.54 14.07
CA LEU A 71 2.11 16.26 14.76
C LEU A 71 2.23 15.08 13.80
N LEU A 72 1.44 15.06 12.71
CA LEU A 72 1.58 14.05 11.66
C LEU A 72 2.91 14.19 10.90
N GLU A 73 3.41 15.41 10.70
CA GLU A 73 4.75 15.60 10.12
C GLU A 73 5.86 15.20 11.10
N ASP A 74 5.71 15.48 12.40
CA ASP A 74 6.65 15.01 13.42
C ASP A 74 6.72 13.48 13.45
N PHE A 75 5.57 12.81 13.32
CA PHE A 75 5.50 11.35 13.14
C PHE A 75 6.26 10.89 11.91
N ALA A 76 6.03 11.54 10.76
CA ALA A 76 6.72 11.22 9.53
C ALA A 76 8.24 11.42 9.66
N VAL A 77 8.69 12.49 10.31
CA VAL A 77 10.13 12.75 10.54
C VAL A 77 10.73 11.72 11.49
N ALA A 78 10.02 11.31 12.54
CA ALA A 78 10.48 10.28 13.46
C ALA A 78 10.62 8.91 12.78
N ARG A 79 9.69 8.57 11.87
CA ARG A 79 9.65 7.27 11.20
C ARG A 79 10.51 7.18 9.94
N PHE A 80 10.57 8.26 9.16
CA PHE A 80 11.22 8.28 7.85
C PHE A 80 12.48 9.17 7.80
N GLY A 81 12.78 9.90 8.87
CA GLY A 81 13.90 10.83 8.95
C GLY A 81 13.60 12.22 8.36
N LYS A 82 14.55 13.15 8.53
CA LYS A 82 14.47 14.49 7.95
C LYS A 82 14.68 14.39 6.45
N CYS A 83 13.60 14.52 5.69
CA CYS A 83 13.68 14.45 4.25
C CYS A 83 13.67 15.84 3.61
N ARG A 84 14.82 16.24 3.05
CA ARG A 84 14.98 17.52 2.35
C ARG A 84 15.25 17.23 0.87
N ALA A 85 14.39 17.77 0.01
CA ALA A 85 14.61 17.67 -1.43
C ALA A 85 15.95 18.30 -1.83
N PRO A 86 16.73 17.70 -2.75
CA PRO A 86 17.94 18.31 -3.29
C PRO A 86 17.65 19.66 -3.94
N VAL A 87 18.66 20.54 -3.99
CA VAL A 87 18.52 21.90 -4.56
C VAL A 87 17.97 21.86 -5.98
N TRP A 88 18.40 20.89 -6.80
CA TRP A 88 17.93 20.75 -8.18
C TRP A 88 16.44 20.38 -8.27
N VAL A 89 15.91 19.61 -7.31
CA VAL A 89 14.46 19.31 -7.22
C VAL A 89 13.71 20.55 -6.79
N GLN A 90 14.27 21.33 -5.85
CA GLN A 90 13.66 22.56 -5.38
C GLN A 90 13.54 23.60 -6.51
N SER A 91 14.57 23.74 -7.35
CA SER A 91 14.58 24.69 -8.48
C SER A 91 13.56 24.38 -9.57
N LEU A 92 13.12 23.13 -9.69
CA LEU A 92 12.13 22.70 -10.68
C LEU A 92 10.68 22.92 -10.24
N GLY A 93 10.47 23.39 -9.00
CA GLY A 93 9.18 23.86 -8.50
C GLY A 93 8.45 22.90 -7.56
N ARG A 94 7.24 23.29 -7.18
CA ARG A 94 6.49 22.66 -6.07
C ARG A 94 6.08 21.21 -6.36
N ILE A 95 5.72 20.90 -7.61
CA ILE A 95 5.32 19.53 -8.00
C ILE A 95 6.49 18.57 -7.83
N TRP A 96 7.69 18.96 -8.25
CA TRP A 96 8.91 18.16 -8.09
C TRP A 96 9.22 17.87 -6.61
N GLN A 97 9.06 18.88 -5.75
CA GLN A 97 9.23 18.72 -4.31
C GLN A 97 8.18 17.78 -3.69
N LEU A 98 6.92 17.85 -4.15
CA LEU A 98 5.85 16.96 -3.69
C LEU A 98 6.09 15.52 -4.14
N VAL A 99 6.45 15.30 -5.41
CA VAL A 99 6.78 13.96 -5.94
C VAL A 99 7.97 13.39 -5.19
N TYR A 100 9.04 14.18 -5.01
CA TYR A 100 10.20 13.76 -4.21
C TYR A 100 9.79 13.40 -2.77
N LYS A 101 8.93 14.20 -2.14
CA LYS A 101 8.45 13.95 -0.78
C LYS A 101 7.72 12.61 -0.69
N LYS A 102 6.77 12.35 -1.60
CA LYS A 102 6.00 11.10 -1.58
C LYS A 102 6.83 9.88 -1.98
N LEU A 103 7.72 10.03 -2.96
CA LEU A 103 8.51 8.93 -3.50
C LEU A 103 9.69 8.56 -2.59
N CYS A 104 10.56 9.53 -2.26
CA CYS A 104 11.81 9.26 -1.57
C CYS A 104 11.67 9.33 -0.04
N CYS A 105 10.80 10.20 0.49
CA CYS A 105 10.64 10.37 1.93
C CYS A 105 9.57 9.44 2.50
N GLU A 106 8.41 9.39 1.86
CA GLU A 106 7.26 8.59 2.31
C GLU A 106 7.29 7.17 1.74
N ARG A 107 8.29 6.86 0.91
CA ARG A 107 8.56 5.54 0.32
C ARG A 107 7.36 4.93 -0.41
N GLN A 108 6.56 5.77 -1.03
CA GLN A 108 5.39 5.31 -1.76
C GLN A 108 5.78 4.76 -3.12
N ALA A 109 5.06 3.74 -3.59
CA ALA A 109 5.25 3.20 -4.92
C ALA A 109 5.00 4.28 -5.98
N ARG A 110 5.82 4.28 -7.04
CA ARG A 110 5.77 5.26 -8.14
C ARG A 110 4.35 5.42 -8.71
N GLN A 111 3.66 4.30 -8.92
CA GLN A 111 2.31 4.25 -9.47
C GLN A 111 1.30 4.94 -8.54
N THR A 112 1.34 4.61 -7.24
CA THR A 112 0.49 5.21 -6.22
C THR A 112 0.67 6.73 -6.13
N VAL A 113 1.92 7.22 -6.22
CA VAL A 113 2.20 8.66 -6.21
C VAL A 113 1.61 9.35 -7.45
N ALA A 114 1.71 8.72 -8.62
CA ALA A 114 1.15 9.25 -9.86
C ALA A 114 -0.37 9.34 -9.81
N GLU A 115 -1.05 8.29 -9.33
CA GLU A 115 -2.51 8.26 -9.20
C GLU A 115 -3.03 9.30 -8.20
N GLN A 116 -2.39 9.40 -7.03
CA GLN A 116 -2.78 10.34 -5.99
C GLN A 116 -2.64 11.79 -6.43
N LEU A 117 -1.47 12.15 -6.96
CA LEU A 117 -1.23 13.53 -7.39
C LEU A 117 -1.98 13.87 -8.68
N ALA A 118 -2.33 12.88 -9.51
CA ALA A 118 -3.16 13.11 -10.68
C ALA A 118 -4.60 13.48 -10.31
N SER A 119 -5.14 12.85 -9.26
CA SER A 119 -6.48 13.17 -8.74
C SER A 119 -6.60 14.61 -8.23
N GLU A 120 -5.46 15.26 -7.91
CA GLU A 120 -5.39 16.59 -7.30
C GLU A 120 -5.11 17.74 -8.28
N SER A 121 -5.19 17.52 -9.61
CA SER A 121 -5.11 18.51 -10.73
C SER A 121 -3.87 18.42 -11.63
N HIS A 122 -3.15 17.30 -11.63
CA HIS A 122 -1.94 17.13 -12.46
C HIS A 122 -2.06 15.96 -13.43
N ASN A 123 -1.34 16.02 -14.55
CA ASN A 123 -1.34 14.92 -15.52
C ASN A 123 -0.51 13.74 -14.97
N ALA A 124 -1.12 12.56 -14.87
CA ALA A 124 -0.48 11.34 -14.39
C ALA A 124 0.85 11.03 -15.13
N GLN A 125 0.88 11.25 -16.45
CA GLN A 125 2.09 11.01 -17.26
C GLN A 125 3.24 11.96 -16.88
N GLN A 126 2.94 13.23 -16.59
CA GLN A 126 3.96 14.19 -16.17
C GLN A 126 4.53 13.81 -14.79
N ILE A 127 3.67 13.41 -13.85
CA ILE A 127 4.11 12.96 -12.52
C ILE A 127 4.98 11.71 -12.61
N GLU A 128 4.59 10.75 -13.46
CA GLU A 128 5.37 9.54 -13.66
C GLU A 128 6.75 9.84 -14.24
N GLN A 129 6.83 10.77 -15.21
CA GLN A 129 8.10 11.18 -15.79
C GLN A 129 9.00 11.93 -14.79
N ILE A 130 8.42 12.77 -13.93
CA ILE A 130 9.13 13.41 -12.81
C ILE A 130 9.68 12.33 -11.86
N ALA A 131 8.85 11.37 -11.45
CA ALA A 131 9.25 10.30 -10.53
C ALA A 131 10.38 9.43 -11.11
N ARG A 132 10.30 9.08 -12.40
CA ARG A 132 11.37 8.38 -13.13
C ARG A 132 12.67 9.19 -13.13
N THR A 133 12.59 10.50 -13.38
CA THR A 133 13.77 11.39 -13.40
C THR A 133 14.44 11.48 -12.02
N ILE A 134 13.63 11.55 -10.96
CA ILE A 134 14.12 11.58 -9.57
C ILE A 134 14.84 10.28 -9.22
N GLN A 135 14.25 9.12 -9.50
CA GLN A 135 14.86 7.83 -9.21
C GLN A 135 16.11 7.53 -10.05
N ALA A 136 16.15 8.00 -11.30
CA ALA A 136 17.34 7.86 -12.14
C ALA A 136 18.54 8.67 -11.60
N LYS A 137 18.28 9.84 -10.99
CA LYS A 137 19.32 10.70 -10.41
C LYS A 137 19.64 10.40 -8.95
N ILE A 138 18.74 9.73 -8.25
CA ILE A 138 18.85 9.40 -6.83
C ILE A 138 18.49 7.92 -6.69
N PRO A 139 19.45 7.01 -6.93
CA PRO A 139 19.21 5.58 -6.88
C PRO A 139 18.77 5.11 -5.48
N ASP A 140 19.23 5.78 -4.42
CA ASP A 140 18.84 5.52 -3.03
C ASP A 140 17.53 6.20 -2.62
N CYS A 141 16.75 6.71 -3.58
CA CYS A 141 15.45 7.31 -3.32
C CYS A 141 14.50 6.28 -2.69
N GLY A 142 14.31 6.36 -1.37
CA GLY A 142 13.48 5.45 -0.59
C GLY A 142 14.25 4.28 0.04
N ALA A 143 15.55 4.16 -0.19
CA ALA A 143 16.40 3.16 0.46
C ALA A 143 16.66 3.52 1.93
N GLN A 144 16.61 2.53 2.83
CA GLN A 144 17.17 2.69 4.17
C GLN A 144 18.68 2.68 4.04
N VAL A 145 19.31 3.86 4.03
CA VAL A 145 20.71 3.92 4.46
C VAL A 145 20.67 3.67 5.97
N LYS A 146 20.84 2.42 6.40
CA LYS A 146 21.29 2.10 7.76
C LYS A 146 22.62 2.82 7.91
N PHE A 147 22.59 4.02 8.48
CA PHE A 147 23.81 4.72 8.86
C PHE A 147 24.31 4.04 10.14
N GLU A 148 25.07 2.97 9.99
CA GLU A 148 25.95 2.51 11.06
C GLU A 148 27.04 3.58 11.21
N SER A 149 26.82 4.45 12.19
CA SER A 149 27.78 5.47 12.60
C SER A 149 29.03 4.78 13.10
N LEU A 150 30.05 4.66 12.26
CA LEU A 150 31.40 4.23 12.63
C LEU A 150 32.06 5.32 13.49
N SER A 151 31.69 5.41 14.76
CA SER A 151 32.45 6.15 15.77
C SER A 151 32.10 5.70 17.18
N ALA A 152 32.87 4.74 17.70
CA ALA A 152 33.68 4.89 18.92
C ALA A 152 33.96 3.53 19.59
N ALA A 153 35.26 3.28 19.76
CA ALA A 153 35.88 2.44 20.79
C ALA A 153 35.58 0.94 20.82
N SER A 154 36.59 0.19 20.40
CA SER A 154 36.89 -1.18 20.82
C SER A 154 36.92 -1.32 22.35
N SER A 155 36.19 -2.30 22.88
CA SER A 155 36.63 -3.30 23.87
C SER A 155 35.43 -3.82 24.64
N GLU A 156 35.06 -5.07 24.40
CA GLU A 156 34.81 -6.12 25.38
C GLU A 156 33.86 -7.16 24.77
N ALA A 157 34.27 -8.42 24.91
CA ALA A 157 33.57 -9.58 24.40
C ALA A 157 32.16 -9.66 24.99
N ALA A 158 31.17 -9.33 24.19
CA ALA A 158 29.82 -9.85 24.32
C ALA A 158 29.58 -10.68 23.05
N GLU A 159 29.48 -11.99 23.22
CA GLU A 159 28.84 -12.87 22.24
C GLU A 159 27.46 -12.28 21.98
N LEU A 160 27.32 -11.63 20.82
CA LEU A 160 26.03 -11.19 20.32
C LEU A 160 25.47 -12.35 19.51
N ASP A 161 24.52 -13.07 20.10
CA ASP A 161 23.51 -13.80 19.36
C ASP A 161 22.87 -12.79 18.38
N ILE A 162 23.27 -12.88 17.12
CA ILE A 162 22.56 -12.26 16.01
C ILE A 162 21.33 -13.14 15.82
N GLU A 163 20.23 -12.80 16.50
CA GLU A 163 18.92 -13.23 16.05
C GLU A 163 18.68 -12.56 14.70
N ASP A 164 18.98 -13.32 13.64
CA ASP A 164 18.78 -12.98 12.24
C ASP A 164 17.27 -12.86 12.00
N GLU A 165 16.75 -11.65 12.20
CA GLU A 165 15.37 -11.29 11.93
C GLU A 165 15.16 -11.30 10.41
N GLN A 166 14.84 -12.50 9.92
CA GLN A 166 14.18 -12.83 8.64
C GLN A 166 15.05 -12.87 7.37
N THR A 167 16.19 -13.56 7.38
CA THR A 167 16.53 -14.33 6.18
C THR A 167 15.65 -15.57 6.13
N LEU A 168 14.60 -15.53 5.32
CA LEU A 168 13.87 -16.74 4.94
C LEU A 168 14.90 -17.80 4.49
N SER A 169 14.77 -19.03 4.98
CA SER A 169 15.60 -20.15 4.54
C SER A 169 15.64 -20.20 3.00
N PRO A 170 16.75 -20.62 2.36
CA PRO A 170 16.80 -20.82 0.91
C PRO A 170 15.62 -21.64 0.38
N GLU A 171 15.13 -22.59 1.18
CA GLU A 171 13.95 -23.40 0.88
C GLU A 171 12.64 -22.61 0.97
N GLN A 172 12.50 -21.73 1.97
CA GLN A 172 11.35 -20.85 2.13
C GLN A 172 11.28 -19.78 1.03
N ASN A 173 12.43 -19.21 0.64
CA ASN A 173 12.51 -18.31 -0.50
C ASN A 173 12.08 -19.01 -1.81
N LEU A 174 12.49 -20.26 -1.99
CA LEU A 174 12.12 -21.04 -3.16
C LEU A 174 10.62 -21.39 -3.16
N GLN A 175 10.05 -21.68 -2.00
CA GLN A 175 8.63 -21.94 -1.82
C GLN A 175 7.78 -20.67 -2.05
N GLU A 176 8.22 -19.51 -1.55
CA GLU A 176 7.56 -18.23 -1.82
C GLU A 176 7.64 -17.85 -3.29
N GLN A 177 8.79 -18.07 -3.94
CA GLN A 177 8.92 -17.89 -5.38
C GLN A 177 7.96 -18.80 -6.15
N GLN A 178 7.89 -20.09 -5.79
CA GLN A 178 6.93 -21.03 -6.39
C GLN A 178 5.47 -20.58 -6.18
N GLN A 179 5.15 -20.07 -4.99
CA GLN A 179 3.81 -19.58 -4.67
C GLN A 179 3.46 -18.30 -5.47
N GLN A 180 4.39 -17.36 -5.58
CA GLN A 180 4.24 -16.16 -6.41
C GLN A 180 4.09 -16.52 -7.90
N HIS A 181 4.86 -17.51 -8.37
CA HIS A 181 4.72 -18.04 -9.72
C HIS A 181 3.33 -18.65 -9.96
N MET A 182 2.81 -19.43 -9.01
CA MET A 182 1.48 -20.03 -9.08
C MET A 182 0.37 -18.98 -9.12
N LEU A 183 0.45 -17.97 -8.25
CA LEU A 183 -0.51 -16.86 -8.20
C LEU A 183 -0.50 -16.05 -9.49
N SER A 184 0.68 -15.80 -10.06
CA SER A 184 0.81 -15.10 -11.34
C SER A 184 0.19 -15.90 -12.50
N ALA A 185 0.36 -17.23 -12.51
CA ALA A 185 -0.23 -18.11 -13.52
C ALA A 185 -1.77 -18.11 -13.45
N LEU A 186 -2.35 -18.14 -12.24
CA LEU A 186 -3.79 -18.01 -12.03
C LEU A 186 -4.31 -16.66 -12.52
N GLN A 187 -3.63 -15.57 -12.19
CA GLN A 187 -3.99 -14.22 -12.65
C GLN A 187 -4.03 -14.14 -14.20
N HIS A 188 -3.14 -14.85 -14.89
CA HIS A 188 -3.11 -14.89 -16.35
C HIS A 188 -4.29 -15.65 -16.98
N VAL A 189 -4.79 -16.71 -16.32
CA VAL A 189 -6.02 -17.40 -16.75
C VAL A 189 -7.21 -16.42 -16.79
N PHE A 190 -7.21 -15.42 -15.90
CA PHE A 190 -8.30 -14.45 -15.78
C PHE A 190 -8.14 -13.15 -16.59
N THR A 191 -6.92 -12.76 -17.01
CA THR A 191 -6.66 -11.37 -17.49
C THR A 191 -6.31 -11.20 -18.97
N ALA A 192 -6.13 -12.28 -19.74
CA ALA A 192 -6.05 -12.24 -21.21
C ALA A 192 -5.09 -11.21 -21.83
N SER A 193 -3.99 -10.83 -21.17
CA SER A 193 -2.98 -9.95 -21.76
C SER A 193 -1.58 -10.26 -21.24
N GLY A 194 -0.68 -10.60 -22.16
CA GLY A 194 0.76 -10.68 -21.91
C GLY A 194 1.36 -12.06 -22.11
N SER A 195 2.25 -12.18 -23.09
CA SER A 195 3.22 -13.25 -23.22
C SER A 195 4.31 -13.12 -22.16
N TRP A 196 4.66 -14.19 -21.46
CA TRP A 196 5.82 -14.22 -20.58
C TRP A 196 6.81 -15.31 -20.99
N GLN A 197 8.10 -14.99 -20.91
CA GLN A 197 9.17 -15.97 -20.79
C GLN A 197 9.36 -16.27 -19.30
N LEU A 198 9.06 -17.50 -18.88
CA LEU A 198 9.46 -17.98 -17.55
C LEU A 198 10.92 -18.39 -17.58
N GLY A 199 11.70 -17.83 -16.65
CA GLY A 199 12.93 -18.48 -16.20
C GLY A 199 12.57 -19.76 -15.45
N ASN A 200 12.98 -20.89 -16.01
CA ASN A 200 13.20 -22.18 -15.36
C ASN A 200 12.04 -22.93 -14.67
N GLY A 201 10.77 -22.67 -15.01
CA GLY A 201 9.68 -23.56 -14.60
C GLY A 201 8.50 -23.46 -15.55
N GLN A 202 8.46 -24.29 -16.60
CA GLN A 202 7.33 -24.32 -17.54
C GLN A 202 6.04 -24.78 -16.83
N LEU A 203 5.27 -23.86 -16.27
CA LEU A 203 3.81 -23.99 -16.36
C LEU A 203 3.51 -23.86 -17.85
N SER A 204 3.42 -25.02 -18.52
CA SER A 204 3.40 -25.06 -19.98
C SER A 204 2.27 -24.16 -20.46
N VAL A 205 2.54 -23.38 -21.50
CA VAL A 205 1.53 -22.58 -22.20
C VAL A 205 0.28 -23.43 -22.49
N GLU A 206 0.46 -24.74 -22.66
CA GLU A 206 -0.59 -25.74 -22.80
C GLU A 206 -1.52 -25.82 -21.58
N LEU A 207 -1.02 -25.82 -20.34
CA LEU A 207 -1.87 -25.80 -19.13
C LEU A 207 -2.70 -24.52 -19.05
N THR A 208 -2.09 -23.37 -19.28
CA THR A 208 -2.82 -22.09 -19.27
C THR A 208 -3.86 -22.01 -20.40
N THR A 209 -3.58 -22.63 -21.55
CA THR A 209 -4.52 -22.72 -22.67
C THR A 209 -5.66 -23.69 -22.36
N THR A 210 -5.38 -24.83 -21.72
CA THR A 210 -6.38 -25.85 -21.34
C THR A 210 -7.33 -25.31 -20.28
N LEU A 211 -6.79 -24.68 -19.22
CA LEU A 211 -7.58 -24.05 -18.16
C LEU A 211 -8.48 -22.93 -18.68
N ARG A 212 -8.01 -22.21 -19.72
CA ARG A 212 -8.77 -21.14 -20.37
C ARG A 212 -9.83 -21.66 -21.34
N GLN A 213 -9.57 -22.73 -22.08
CA GLN A 213 -10.57 -23.37 -22.94
C GLN A 213 -11.73 -23.96 -22.13
N ALA A 214 -11.49 -24.37 -20.89
CA ALA A 214 -12.53 -24.82 -19.98
C ALA A 214 -13.40 -23.67 -19.41
N LEU A 215 -13.04 -22.41 -19.66
CA LEU A 215 -13.68 -21.23 -19.06
C LEU A 215 -14.55 -20.50 -20.09
N ASP A 216 -15.88 -20.61 -19.91
CA ASP A 216 -16.85 -19.79 -20.63
C ASP A 216 -16.73 -18.31 -20.19
N ALA A 217 -16.96 -17.37 -21.10
CA ALA A 217 -16.75 -15.94 -20.88
C ALA A 217 -17.57 -15.40 -19.69
N ASP A 218 -18.81 -15.88 -19.54
CA ASP A 218 -19.69 -15.53 -18.41
C ASP A 218 -19.17 -16.09 -17.08
N THR A 219 -18.52 -17.26 -17.11
CA THR A 219 -17.96 -17.91 -15.92
C THR A 219 -16.66 -17.22 -15.49
N ALA A 220 -15.84 -16.79 -16.45
CA ALA A 220 -14.65 -16.00 -16.21
C ALA A 220 -14.99 -14.67 -15.53
N LEU A 221 -16.00 -13.97 -16.05
CA LEU A 221 -16.48 -12.71 -15.48
C LEU A 221 -17.07 -12.92 -14.08
N LEU A 222 -17.87 -13.97 -13.87
CA LEU A 222 -18.42 -14.33 -12.58
C LEU A 222 -17.32 -14.61 -11.53
N MET A 223 -16.28 -15.37 -11.90
CA MET A 223 -15.14 -15.62 -11.00
C MET A 223 -14.37 -14.34 -10.71
N LYS A 224 -14.16 -13.46 -11.69
CA LYS A 224 -13.52 -12.17 -11.49
C LYS A 224 -14.27 -11.32 -10.46
N MET A 225 -15.59 -11.21 -10.61
CA MET A 225 -16.41 -10.44 -9.69
C MET A 225 -16.40 -11.00 -8.25
N VAL A 226 -16.40 -12.33 -8.11
CA VAL A 226 -16.44 -12.97 -6.78
C VAL A 226 -15.08 -12.97 -6.09
N PHE A 227 -13.98 -13.25 -6.81
CA PHE A 227 -12.65 -13.43 -6.22
C PHE A 227 -11.73 -12.21 -6.35
N GLN A 228 -11.95 -11.32 -7.32
CA GLN A 228 -11.14 -10.10 -7.49
C GLN A 228 -11.84 -8.86 -6.91
N ASP A 229 -13.16 -8.76 -7.05
CA ASP A 229 -13.93 -7.59 -6.61
C ASP A 229 -14.67 -7.80 -5.27
N ASP A 230 -14.43 -8.94 -4.58
CA ASP A 230 -15.07 -9.34 -3.31
C ASP A 230 -16.61 -9.25 -3.32
N LEU A 231 -17.25 -9.43 -4.48
CA LEU A 231 -18.70 -9.40 -4.58
C LEU A 231 -19.31 -10.71 -4.10
N SER A 232 -20.39 -10.62 -3.33
CA SER A 232 -21.15 -11.81 -2.95
C SER A 232 -21.74 -12.50 -4.20
N ILE A 233 -21.80 -13.83 -4.17
CA ILE A 233 -22.28 -14.63 -5.31
C ILE A 233 -23.69 -14.21 -5.74
N ALA A 234 -24.56 -13.85 -4.79
CA ALA A 234 -25.88 -13.30 -5.09
C ALA A 234 -25.82 -11.99 -5.88
N LYS A 235 -24.91 -11.08 -5.49
CA LYS A 235 -24.73 -9.77 -6.15
C LYS A 235 -24.11 -9.92 -7.53
N ALA A 236 -23.11 -10.79 -7.68
CA ALA A 236 -22.50 -11.09 -8.97
C ALA A 236 -23.48 -11.79 -9.93
N ALA A 237 -24.30 -12.73 -9.44
CA ALA A 237 -25.35 -13.39 -10.22
C ALA A 237 -26.42 -12.39 -10.69
N THR A 238 -26.81 -11.45 -9.83
CA THR A 238 -27.77 -10.38 -10.17
C THR A 238 -27.22 -9.47 -11.28
N ILE A 239 -25.93 -9.09 -11.21
CA ILE A 239 -25.29 -8.23 -12.22
C ILE A 239 -25.17 -8.94 -13.57
N LEU A 240 -24.95 -10.26 -13.57
CA LEU A 240 -24.87 -11.08 -14.79
C LEU A 240 -26.23 -11.59 -15.27
N ASN A 241 -27.34 -11.18 -14.65
CA ASN A 241 -28.69 -11.63 -14.97
C ASN A 241 -28.84 -13.16 -14.94
N LEU A 242 -28.17 -13.83 -14.01
CA LEU A 242 -28.17 -15.28 -13.82
C LEU A 242 -28.89 -15.66 -12.52
N PRO A 243 -29.61 -16.80 -12.47
CA PRO A 243 -30.14 -17.33 -11.23
C PRO A 243 -28.99 -17.68 -10.25
N GLU A 244 -29.11 -17.30 -8.98
CA GLU A 244 -28.05 -17.50 -7.97
C GLU A 244 -27.60 -18.96 -7.86
N HIS A 245 -28.55 -19.90 -7.91
CA HIS A 245 -28.25 -21.34 -7.89
C HIS A 245 -27.44 -21.78 -9.14
N SER A 246 -27.66 -21.15 -10.29
CA SER A 246 -26.92 -21.41 -11.53
C SER A 246 -25.49 -20.89 -11.42
N ALA A 247 -25.30 -19.68 -10.88
CA ALA A 247 -23.99 -19.08 -10.65
C ALA A 247 -23.12 -19.93 -9.70
N ARG A 248 -23.68 -20.39 -8.57
CA ARG A 248 -22.99 -21.30 -7.63
C ARG A 248 -22.58 -22.62 -8.31
N ARG A 249 -23.48 -23.20 -9.11
CA ARG A 249 -23.22 -24.45 -9.83
C ARG A 249 -22.12 -24.28 -10.88
N LYS A 250 -22.10 -23.17 -11.62
CA LYS A 250 -21.06 -22.84 -12.61
C LYS A 250 -19.68 -22.68 -11.98
N ILE A 251 -19.58 -21.92 -10.87
CA ILE A 251 -18.32 -21.75 -10.13
C ILE A 251 -17.81 -23.11 -9.62
N LYS A 252 -18.68 -23.90 -8.99
CA LYS A 252 -18.30 -25.20 -8.43
C LYS A 252 -17.83 -26.17 -9.52
N ALA A 253 -18.54 -26.27 -10.63
CA ALA A 253 -18.18 -27.14 -11.76
C ALA A 253 -16.83 -26.73 -12.38
N CYS A 254 -16.57 -25.42 -12.49
CA CYS A 254 -15.31 -24.90 -12.99
C CYS A 254 -14.14 -25.23 -12.05
N LEU A 255 -14.29 -25.02 -10.74
CA LEU A 255 -13.26 -25.37 -9.76
C LEU A 255 -12.99 -26.88 -9.71
N GLU A 256 -14.02 -27.73 -9.84
CA GLU A 256 -13.85 -29.18 -9.93
C GLU A 256 -13.11 -29.60 -11.21
N GLN A 257 -13.36 -28.92 -12.33
CA GLN A 257 -12.68 -29.17 -13.59
C GLN A 257 -11.20 -28.74 -13.50
N TRP A 258 -10.92 -27.55 -12.99
CA TRP A 258 -9.56 -27.08 -12.77
C TRP A 258 -8.80 -27.95 -11.78
N ARG A 259 -9.46 -28.47 -10.75
CA ARG A 259 -8.85 -29.44 -9.83
C ARG A 259 -8.41 -30.70 -10.58
N LYS A 260 -9.25 -31.25 -11.46
CA LYS A 260 -8.90 -32.43 -12.28
C LYS A 260 -7.76 -32.15 -13.26
N ASP A 261 -7.75 -30.96 -13.86
CA ASP A 261 -6.72 -30.57 -14.82
C ASP A 261 -5.38 -30.32 -14.12
N LEU A 262 -5.40 -29.76 -12.91
CA LEU A 262 -4.21 -29.56 -12.07
C LEU A 262 -3.67 -30.86 -11.46
N THR A 263 -4.53 -31.81 -11.06
CA THR A 263 -4.07 -33.13 -10.61
C THR A 263 -3.45 -33.93 -11.76
N LYS A 264 -4.04 -33.86 -12.96
CA LYS A 264 -3.45 -34.48 -14.17
C LYS A 264 -2.10 -33.87 -14.54
N ALA A 265 -1.89 -32.60 -14.24
CA ALA A 265 -0.65 -31.87 -14.47
C ALA A 265 0.40 -32.04 -13.35
N GLY A 266 0.10 -32.80 -12.29
CA GLY A 266 1.03 -33.11 -11.21
C GLY A 266 1.16 -32.03 -10.13
N PHE A 267 0.23 -31.06 -10.07
CA PHE A 267 0.27 -29.96 -9.11
C PHE A 267 -0.53 -30.22 -7.81
N ALA A 268 -1.21 -31.37 -7.68
CA ALA A 268 -1.92 -31.77 -6.47
C ALA A 268 -2.03 -33.31 -6.37
N GLU A 269 -1.69 -33.88 -5.20
CA GLU A 269 -2.19 -35.19 -4.74
C GLU A 269 -3.64 -35.07 -4.21
#